data_AF-A0A3P9HMK2-F1
#
_entry.id   AF-A0A3P9HMK2-F1
#
_cell.length_a   1.000
_cell.length_b   1.000
_cell.length_c   1.000
_cell.angle_alpha   90.00
_cell.angle_beta   90.00
_cell.angle_gamma   90.00
#
_symmetry.space_group_name_H-M   'P 1'
#
loop_
_entity.id
_entity.type
_entity.pdbx_description
1 polymer ?
#
loop_
_entity_poly.entity_id
_entity_poly.type
_entity_poly.pdbx_seq_one_letter_code
_entity_poly.pdbx_strand_id
1 'polypeptide(L)'
;MIIGSVPGRQTDGGGDVPGGVAISHLNGLVRPWAGGCPHTEPLRPPSVQTVMEPPDFAALNLTQEHASSRHQLCAEWESDAQGPVFHLAHILLFLGFTGGSGSYGRLYSFSLLILGFLCSSLESWWDPCAVESLLWNLALSCACLGQTLLISFRLRSLNFSGDVQRLYDCVFRRIGVSPAHFREIIVCSDPDAHVLKKDQCFAVEGKTPIDKLSVLLSGRVRVTVKGEFLHYIYPFQFLDSPEWDSLRPSEEGIFQVTLCAEETCHYVSWPRKKLYLLFAKHRYIARIFALVVRNDIAEKLYSLSDKAVNRDGHRCDLRLPTFCHMPATAVENADEKRQGEMAV
;
A
#
# COMPACT_ATOMS: atom_id res chain seq x y z
N MET A 1 34.39 -20.44 25.29
CA MET A 1 35.86 -20.55 25.28
C MET A 1 36.39 -19.53 24.28
N ILE A 2 37.05 -18.47 24.78
CA ILE A 2 38.03 -17.54 24.14
C ILE A 2 37.51 -16.68 22.95
N ILE A 3 37.16 -15.38 23.13
CA ILE A 3 37.98 -14.12 23.08
C ILE A 3 38.71 -13.99 21.72
N GLY A 4 38.71 -12.92 20.91
CA GLY A 4 38.36 -11.49 20.95
C GLY A 4 39.26 -10.78 19.91
N SER A 5 38.82 -9.69 19.26
CA SER A 5 39.65 -8.50 18.94
C SER A 5 39.01 -7.55 17.93
N VAL A 6 38.97 -6.29 18.35
CA VAL A 6 38.84 -5.04 17.59
C VAL A 6 40.26 -4.60 17.19
N PRO A 7 40.43 -3.89 16.06
CA PRO A 7 40.89 -2.48 16.10
C PRO A 7 40.12 -1.64 15.07
N GLY A 8 40.03 -0.33 15.09
CA GLY A 8 40.73 0.72 15.83
C GLY A 8 40.51 2.01 15.04
N ARG A 9 39.91 3.01 15.69
CA ARG A 9 39.70 4.38 15.21
C ARG A 9 41.02 5.16 15.36
N GLN A 10 41.36 6.03 14.40
CA GLN A 10 42.23 7.17 14.70
C GLN A 10 41.75 8.43 13.97
N THR A 11 41.75 9.50 14.76
CA THR A 11 41.26 10.86 14.57
C THR A 11 42.44 11.82 14.46
N ASP A 12 42.25 12.94 13.75
CA ASP A 12 42.75 14.29 14.07
C ASP A 12 42.05 15.25 13.09
N GLY A 13 41.62 16.47 13.41
CA GLY A 13 41.73 17.31 14.59
C GLY A 13 41.71 18.80 14.17
N GLY A 14 40.88 19.63 14.83
CA GLY A 14 40.89 21.11 14.82
C GLY A 14 39.97 21.78 13.78
N GLY A 15 39.19 22.83 14.06
CA GLY A 15 38.95 23.67 15.23
C GLY A 15 38.24 24.98 14.80
N ASP A 16 37.19 25.35 15.53
CA ASP A 16 36.57 26.68 15.76
C ASP A 16 36.11 27.65 14.64
N VAL A 17 34.77 27.80 14.52
CA VAL A 17 33.88 28.99 14.77
C VAL A 17 34.53 30.40 14.62
N PRO A 18 33.92 31.43 13.94
CA PRO A 18 32.60 32.00 14.26
C PRO A 18 31.74 32.53 13.08
N GLY A 19 30.51 32.95 13.42
CA GLY A 19 29.44 33.28 12.47
C GLY A 19 29.46 34.69 11.88
N GLY A 20 28.37 35.05 11.19
CA GLY A 20 28.17 36.39 10.63
C GLY A 20 27.20 36.41 9.45
N VAL A 21 26.26 37.34 9.53
CA VAL A 21 25.13 37.62 8.64
C VAL A 21 25.54 38.47 7.43
N ALA A 22 24.66 38.49 6.42
CA ALA A 22 24.47 39.50 5.36
C ALA A 22 25.09 39.22 3.98
N ILE A 23 24.21 39.14 2.98
CA ILE A 23 24.52 39.14 1.55
C ILE A 23 24.22 40.55 1.02
N SER A 24 25.24 41.20 0.47
CA SER A 24 25.13 42.46 -0.28
C SER A 24 25.89 42.36 -1.60
N HIS A 25 25.20 42.75 -2.68
CA HIS A 25 25.66 43.39 -3.92
C HIS A 25 26.76 42.77 -4.78
N LEU A 26 26.50 42.72 -6.10
CA LEU A 26 27.48 43.10 -7.12
C LEU A 26 26.82 43.62 -8.40
N ASN A 27 27.18 44.85 -8.74
CA ASN A 27 26.94 45.56 -9.99
C ASN A 27 27.89 45.08 -11.10
N GLY A 28 27.45 45.30 -12.35
CA GLY A 28 28.32 45.88 -13.37
C GLY A 28 28.54 45.05 -14.63
N LEU A 29 28.12 45.60 -15.78
CA LEU A 29 28.86 45.48 -17.03
C LEU A 29 28.71 46.77 -17.85
N VAL A 30 29.86 47.32 -18.23
CA VAL A 30 30.09 48.51 -19.08
C VAL A 30 30.76 48.01 -20.36
N ARG A 31 30.54 48.66 -21.53
CA ARG A 31 31.57 49.18 -22.46
C ARG A 31 31.01 49.77 -23.78
N PRO A 32 31.78 50.59 -24.54
CA PRO A 32 31.35 51.87 -25.13
C PRO A 32 31.58 52.00 -26.66
N TRP A 33 31.22 53.14 -27.26
CA TRP A 33 31.96 53.68 -28.43
C TRP A 33 31.77 55.21 -28.59
N ALA A 34 32.87 55.91 -28.88
CA ALA A 34 32.99 57.32 -29.25
C ALA A 34 33.00 57.56 -30.77
N GLY A 35 32.55 58.73 -31.23
CA GLY A 35 32.82 59.22 -32.59
C GLY A 35 32.10 60.53 -32.99
N GLY A 36 32.82 61.65 -32.95
CA GLY A 36 32.88 62.76 -33.94
C GLY A 36 31.66 63.62 -34.33
N CYS A 37 31.78 64.95 -34.16
CA CYS A 37 30.95 66.01 -34.79
C CYS A 37 31.47 66.43 -36.18
N PRO A 38 30.71 67.16 -37.04
CA PRO A 38 30.81 68.63 -37.07
C PRO A 38 29.56 69.47 -37.48
N HIS A 39 29.53 70.72 -36.97
CA HIS A 39 28.93 72.01 -37.41
C HIS A 39 27.75 72.11 -38.42
N THR A 40 26.69 72.86 -38.04
CA THR A 40 26.10 73.99 -38.81
C THR A 40 25.25 74.93 -37.92
N GLU A 41 25.15 76.19 -38.33
CA GLU A 41 24.73 77.44 -37.64
C GLU A 41 23.18 77.66 -37.52
N PRO A 42 22.64 78.81 -37.01
CA PRO A 42 21.55 78.83 -36.04
C PRO A 42 20.22 79.39 -36.58
N LEU A 43 19.09 79.02 -35.95
CA LEU A 43 17.81 79.71 -36.12
C LEU A 43 17.23 80.11 -34.77
N ARG A 44 17.08 81.43 -34.62
CA ARG A 44 16.53 82.18 -33.49
C ARG A 44 15.02 81.87 -33.32
N PRO A 45 14.51 81.77 -32.09
CA PRO A 45 13.19 82.30 -31.79
C PRO A 45 13.25 83.40 -30.73
N PRO A 46 12.20 84.23 -30.64
CA PRO A 46 12.24 85.54 -30.01
C PRO A 46 12.16 85.47 -28.48
N SER A 47 12.66 86.55 -27.91
CA SER A 47 12.46 87.01 -26.54
C SER A 47 10.98 87.20 -26.17
N VAL A 48 10.72 87.17 -24.85
CA VAL A 48 9.53 87.69 -24.13
C VAL A 48 8.37 86.67 -24.07
N GLN A 49 7.83 86.23 -22.93
CA GLN A 49 7.66 86.82 -21.60
C GLN A 49 7.46 85.70 -20.57
N THR A 50 8.12 85.77 -19.42
CA THR A 50 7.83 84.91 -18.26
C THR A 50 6.48 85.32 -17.67
N VAL A 51 5.43 84.56 -17.93
CA VAL A 51 4.20 84.57 -17.11
C VAL A 51 4.04 83.15 -16.62
N MET A 52 4.36 82.94 -15.34
CA MET A 52 4.00 81.73 -14.62
C MET A 52 2.49 81.77 -14.43
N GLU A 53 1.74 81.16 -15.35
CA GLU A 53 0.32 80.87 -15.10
C GLU A 53 0.24 79.93 -13.87
N PRO A 54 -0.64 80.19 -12.90
CA PRO A 54 -0.87 79.26 -11.82
C PRO A 54 -1.36 77.94 -12.43
N PRO A 55 -0.91 76.77 -11.95
CA PRO A 55 -1.45 75.50 -12.40
C PRO A 55 -2.96 75.53 -12.18
N ASP A 56 -3.73 75.28 -13.24
CA ASP A 56 -5.18 75.20 -13.17
C ASP A 56 -5.56 73.94 -12.38
N PHE A 57 -5.75 74.13 -11.07
CA PHE A 57 -6.17 73.06 -10.17
C PHE A 57 -7.59 72.55 -10.51
N ALA A 58 -8.34 73.18 -11.42
CA ALA A 58 -9.61 72.65 -11.93
C ALA A 58 -9.41 71.52 -12.96
N ALA A 59 -8.24 71.43 -13.61
CA ALA A 59 -7.89 70.34 -14.52
C ALA A 59 -7.43 69.06 -13.79
N LEU A 60 -7.21 69.13 -12.47
CA LEU A 60 -6.88 68.01 -11.60
C LEU A 60 -8.09 67.56 -10.77
N ASN A 61 -9.29 67.61 -11.38
CA ASN A 61 -10.42 66.92 -10.81
C ASN A 61 -10.24 65.40 -10.99
N LEU A 62 -9.47 64.77 -10.10
CA LEU A 62 -9.34 63.32 -9.97
C LEU A 62 -10.64 62.61 -9.53
N THR A 63 -11.77 63.32 -9.47
CA THR A 63 -13.11 62.73 -9.32
C THR A 63 -13.91 62.67 -10.63
N GLN A 64 -13.31 63.06 -11.76
CA GLN A 64 -13.92 62.79 -13.06
C GLN A 64 -13.78 61.29 -13.38
N GLU A 65 -14.78 60.54 -12.94
CA GLU A 65 -15.11 59.20 -13.42
C GLU A 65 -15.11 59.20 -14.96
N HIS A 66 -13.97 58.86 -15.56
CA HIS A 66 -14.01 58.12 -16.81
C HIS A 66 -14.66 56.79 -16.45
N ALA A 67 -15.99 56.76 -16.57
CA ALA A 67 -16.79 55.55 -16.51
C ALA A 67 -16.28 54.60 -17.60
N SER A 68 -15.25 53.83 -17.25
CA SER A 68 -14.92 52.62 -17.97
C SER A 68 -16.12 51.71 -17.75
N SER A 69 -16.92 51.54 -18.81
CA SER A 69 -18.16 50.76 -18.84
C SER A 69 -18.00 49.26 -18.50
N ARG A 70 -16.84 48.86 -17.95
CA ARG A 70 -16.55 47.50 -17.50
C ARG A 70 -16.82 47.24 -16.01
N HIS A 71 -17.11 48.26 -15.18
CA HIS A 71 -17.30 48.08 -13.73
C HIS A 71 -18.62 48.60 -13.14
N GLN A 72 -19.55 49.12 -13.95
CA GLN A 72 -20.83 49.66 -13.45
C GLN A 72 -21.84 48.60 -12.97
N LEU A 73 -21.60 47.31 -13.23
CA LEU A 73 -22.52 46.22 -12.84
C LEU A 73 -22.33 45.75 -11.39
N CYS A 74 -21.22 46.11 -10.74
CA CYS A 74 -20.81 45.57 -9.44
C CYS A 74 -20.69 46.63 -8.33
N ALA A 75 -21.34 47.79 -8.51
CA ALA A 75 -21.13 48.97 -7.66
C ALA A 75 -22.07 49.07 -6.44
N GLU A 76 -23.06 48.19 -6.33
CA GLU A 76 -24.08 48.24 -5.28
C GLU A 76 -23.87 47.11 -4.27
N TRP A 77 -23.75 47.45 -2.98
CA TRP A 77 -23.65 46.47 -1.91
C TRP A 77 -25.01 45.81 -1.70
N GLU A 78 -25.09 44.49 -1.88
CA GLU A 78 -26.34 43.75 -1.73
C GLU A 78 -26.83 43.86 -0.27
N SER A 79 -28.06 44.36 -0.10
CA SER A 79 -28.65 44.65 1.21
C SER A 79 -29.38 43.45 1.82
N ASP A 80 -29.51 42.36 1.06
CA ASP A 80 -30.22 41.16 1.47
C ASP A 80 -29.34 40.23 2.30
N ALA A 81 -29.96 39.55 3.27
CA ALA A 81 -29.29 38.55 4.07
C ALA A 81 -28.83 37.38 3.19
N GLN A 82 -27.63 36.86 3.47
CA GLN A 82 -27.05 35.74 2.73
C GLN A 82 -28.01 34.53 2.71
N GLY A 83 -28.14 33.91 1.55
CA GLY A 83 -29.08 32.83 1.30
C GLY A 83 -28.85 31.59 2.17
N PRO A 84 -29.84 30.67 2.22
CA PRO A 84 -29.70 29.42 2.96
C PRO A 84 -28.58 28.52 2.42
N VAL A 85 -28.22 28.64 1.13
CA VAL A 85 -27.16 27.83 0.52
C VAL A 85 -25.78 28.30 1.00
N PHE A 86 -25.61 29.60 1.26
CA PHE A 86 -24.41 30.17 1.89
C PHE A 86 -24.17 29.57 3.29
N HIS A 87 -25.21 29.55 4.14
CA HIS A 87 -25.09 28.98 5.48
C HIS A 87 -24.81 27.48 5.44
N LEU A 88 -25.48 26.75 4.54
CA LEU A 88 -25.25 25.32 4.33
C LEU A 88 -23.81 25.05 3.88
N ALA A 89 -23.27 25.84 2.94
CA ALA A 89 -21.90 25.71 2.46
C ALA A 89 -20.90 25.81 3.62
N HIS A 90 -21.04 26.82 4.48
CA HIS A 90 -20.12 27.04 5.60
C HIS A 90 -20.22 25.97 6.67
N ILE A 91 -21.42 25.43 6.94
CA ILE A 91 -21.60 24.29 7.85
C ILE A 91 -20.87 23.05 7.30
N LEU A 92 -21.03 22.77 6.01
CA LEU A 92 -20.37 21.63 5.35
C LEU A 92 -18.85 21.79 5.34
N LEU A 93 -18.33 22.98 5.07
CA LEU A 93 -16.90 23.28 5.13
C LEU A 93 -16.37 23.08 6.55
N PHE A 94 -17.07 23.62 7.56
CA PHE A 94 -16.71 23.43 8.96
C PHE A 94 -16.63 21.94 9.32
N LEU A 95 -17.66 21.16 8.98
CA LEU A 95 -17.68 19.72 9.23
C LEU A 95 -16.58 18.98 8.44
N GLY A 96 -16.28 19.40 7.22
CA GLY A 96 -15.20 18.84 6.41
C GLY A 96 -13.82 18.99 7.08
N PHE A 97 -13.55 20.14 7.71
CA PHE A 97 -12.30 20.37 8.44
C PHE A 97 -12.20 19.61 9.77
N THR A 98 -13.30 19.08 10.30
CA THR A 98 -13.31 18.33 11.57
C THR A 98 -12.99 16.84 11.43
N GLY A 99 -12.69 16.33 10.22
CA GLY A 99 -12.48 14.89 10.04
C GLY A 99 -11.15 14.35 10.59
N GLY A 100 -11.16 13.07 10.95
CA GLY A 100 -10.04 12.38 11.61
C GLY A 100 -8.90 11.94 10.66
N SER A 101 -7.78 11.55 11.25
CA SER A 101 -6.53 11.17 10.54
C SER A 101 -6.57 9.84 9.77
N GLY A 102 -7.61 9.01 9.96
CA GLY A 102 -7.77 7.72 9.29
C GLY A 102 -8.10 7.86 7.79
N SER A 103 -7.93 6.78 7.02
CA SER A 103 -8.29 6.76 5.58
C SER A 103 -9.79 7.03 5.35
N TYR A 104 -10.66 6.47 6.18
CA TYR A 104 -12.10 6.77 6.16
C TYR A 104 -12.42 8.19 6.64
N GLY A 105 -11.67 8.72 7.61
CA GLY A 105 -11.79 10.10 8.08
C GLY A 105 -11.44 11.11 6.99
N ARG A 106 -10.38 10.84 6.21
CA ARG A 106 -10.02 11.65 5.03
C ARG A 106 -11.08 11.60 3.94
N LEU A 107 -11.69 10.43 3.67
CA LEU A 107 -12.80 10.35 2.71
C LEU A 107 -14.00 11.17 3.17
N TYR A 108 -14.36 11.08 4.46
CA TYR A 108 -15.42 11.89 5.05
C TYR A 108 -15.13 13.39 4.89
N SER A 109 -13.93 13.84 5.28
CA SER A 109 -13.50 15.24 5.14
C SER A 109 -13.60 15.73 3.70
N PHE A 110 -12.95 15.06 2.75
CA PHE A 110 -12.95 15.52 1.37
C PHE A 110 -14.34 15.46 0.73
N SER A 111 -15.19 14.51 1.09
CA SER A 111 -16.57 14.45 0.58
C SER A 111 -17.40 15.65 1.02
N LEU A 112 -17.28 16.06 2.28
CA LEU A 112 -17.97 17.25 2.80
C LEU A 112 -17.38 18.55 2.25
N LEU A 113 -16.06 18.63 2.07
CA LEU A 113 -15.41 19.77 1.44
C LEU A 113 -15.86 19.94 -0.03
N ILE A 114 -15.97 18.84 -0.80
CA ILE A 114 -16.52 18.89 -2.17
C ILE A 114 -17.93 19.48 -2.14
N LEU A 115 -18.81 18.97 -1.27
CA LEU A 115 -20.19 19.47 -1.20
C LEU A 115 -20.25 20.94 -0.75
N GLY A 116 -19.43 21.34 0.22
CA GLY A 116 -19.31 22.72 0.68
C GLY A 116 -18.85 23.67 -0.42
N PHE A 117 -17.78 23.33 -1.14
CA PHE A 117 -17.29 24.14 -2.27
C PHE A 117 -18.25 24.18 -3.44
N LEU A 118 -19.01 23.10 -3.70
CA LEU A 118 -20.09 23.12 -4.71
C LEU A 118 -21.23 24.05 -4.30
N CYS A 119 -21.65 24.03 -3.04
CA CYS A 119 -22.66 24.99 -2.53
C CYS A 119 -22.17 26.44 -2.62
N SER A 120 -20.91 26.73 -2.27
CA SER A 120 -20.32 28.06 -2.45
C SER A 120 -20.23 28.49 -3.93
N SER A 121 -19.98 27.53 -4.83
CA SER A 121 -19.97 27.77 -6.27
C SER A 121 -21.38 28.09 -6.78
N LEU A 122 -22.42 27.40 -6.30
CA LEU A 122 -23.80 27.64 -6.68
C LEU A 122 -24.30 29.04 -6.26
N GLU A 123 -23.92 29.50 -5.08
CA GLU A 123 -24.20 30.88 -4.64
C GLU A 123 -23.50 31.90 -5.55
N SER A 124 -22.23 31.66 -5.90
CA SER A 124 -21.46 32.57 -6.77
C SER A 124 -21.84 32.49 -8.26
N TRP A 125 -22.72 31.56 -8.65
CA TRP A 125 -23.06 31.31 -10.06
C TRP A 125 -24.05 32.35 -10.62
N TRP A 126 -24.90 32.92 -9.76
CA TRP A 126 -25.85 33.99 -10.15
C TRP A 126 -25.24 35.40 -10.12
N ASP A 127 -24.07 35.59 -9.52
CA ASP A 127 -23.40 36.88 -9.46
C ASP A 127 -22.26 36.99 -10.51
N PRO A 128 -22.42 37.82 -11.57
CA PRO A 128 -21.38 38.04 -12.57
C PRO A 128 -20.12 38.73 -12.01
N CYS A 129 -20.20 39.34 -10.82
CA CYS A 129 -19.09 39.99 -10.14
C CYS A 129 -18.25 39.01 -9.31
N ALA A 130 -18.79 37.83 -9.00
CA ALA A 130 -18.15 36.80 -8.17
C ALA A 130 -17.47 35.68 -8.98
N VAL A 131 -17.16 35.91 -10.26
CA VAL A 131 -16.54 34.90 -11.16
C VAL A 131 -15.23 34.34 -10.61
N GLU A 132 -14.42 35.18 -9.95
CA GLU A 132 -13.19 34.72 -9.31
C GLU A 132 -13.47 33.76 -8.15
N SER A 133 -14.46 34.09 -7.30
CA SER A 133 -14.91 33.21 -6.22
C SER A 133 -15.45 31.88 -6.76
N LEU A 134 -16.27 31.93 -7.81
CA LEU A 134 -16.79 30.74 -8.49
C LEU A 134 -15.64 29.83 -8.98
N LEU A 135 -14.64 30.41 -9.65
CA LEU A 135 -13.52 29.65 -10.21
C LEU A 135 -12.68 28.98 -9.12
N TRP A 136 -12.38 29.69 -8.02
CA TRP A 136 -11.63 29.13 -6.89
C TRP A 136 -12.38 28.00 -6.19
N ASN A 137 -13.68 28.17 -5.93
CA ASN A 137 -14.49 27.13 -5.29
C ASN A 137 -14.59 25.87 -6.18
N LEU A 138 -14.76 26.03 -7.50
CA LEU A 138 -14.73 24.90 -8.44
C LEU A 138 -13.35 24.22 -8.47
N ALA A 139 -12.25 24.98 -8.49
CA ALA A 139 -10.90 24.43 -8.47
C ALA A 139 -10.63 23.62 -7.20
N LEU A 140 -11.04 24.13 -6.03
CA LEU A 140 -10.93 23.45 -4.75
C LEU A 140 -11.80 22.18 -4.69
N SER A 141 -13.01 22.24 -5.23
CA SER A 141 -13.90 21.08 -5.36
C SER A 141 -13.26 19.98 -6.23
N CYS A 142 -12.72 20.35 -7.40
CA CYS A 142 -12.00 19.43 -8.28
C CYS A 142 -10.76 18.82 -7.60
N ALA A 143 -9.98 19.62 -6.86
CA ALA A 143 -8.83 19.11 -6.11
C ALA A 143 -9.25 18.09 -5.04
N CYS A 144 -10.31 18.40 -4.27
CA CYS A 144 -10.85 17.48 -3.27
C CYS A 144 -11.45 16.22 -3.89
N LEU A 145 -12.09 16.33 -5.05
CA LEU A 145 -12.58 15.19 -5.82
C LEU A 145 -11.42 14.30 -6.29
N GLY A 146 -10.36 14.90 -6.82
CA GLY A 146 -9.14 14.17 -7.20
C GLY A 146 -8.53 13.39 -6.03
N GLN A 147 -8.45 14.02 -4.85
CA GLN A 147 -7.97 13.34 -3.63
C GLN A 147 -8.92 12.21 -3.19
N THR A 148 -10.23 12.45 -3.22
CA THR A 148 -11.24 11.43 -2.89
C THR A 148 -11.14 10.24 -3.84
N LEU A 149 -11.00 10.48 -5.14
CA LEU A 149 -10.82 9.43 -6.15
C LEU A 149 -9.50 8.67 -5.95
N LEU A 150 -8.40 9.36 -5.64
CA LEU A 150 -7.11 8.71 -5.37
C LEU A 150 -7.18 7.82 -4.12
N ILE A 151 -7.73 8.33 -3.01
CA ILE A 151 -7.89 7.58 -1.76
C ILE A 151 -8.87 6.42 -1.97
N SER A 152 -9.98 6.66 -2.67
CA SER A 152 -10.96 5.61 -3.01
C SER A 152 -10.36 4.55 -3.92
N PHE A 153 -9.51 4.92 -4.88
CA PHE A 153 -8.79 3.97 -5.73
C PHE A 153 -7.81 3.13 -4.91
N ARG A 154 -7.05 3.75 -4.00
CA ARG A 154 -6.14 3.05 -3.07
C ARG A 154 -6.92 2.09 -2.18
N LEU A 155 -8.07 2.52 -1.62
CA LEU A 155 -8.93 1.70 -0.77
C LEU A 155 -9.62 0.57 -1.55
N ARG A 156 -10.18 0.86 -2.73
CA ARG A 156 -10.77 -0.16 -3.61
C ARG A 156 -9.74 -1.20 -4.02
N SER A 157 -8.51 -0.78 -4.29
CA SER A 157 -7.44 -1.71 -4.61
C SER A 157 -7.01 -2.52 -3.37
N LEU A 158 -7.35 -2.10 -2.14
CA LEU A 158 -7.17 -2.86 -0.89
C LEU A 158 -8.39 -3.71 -0.54
N ASN A 159 -9.51 -3.62 -1.29
CA ASN A 159 -10.63 -4.55 -1.13
C ASN A 159 -10.24 -5.89 -1.74
N PHE A 160 -9.61 -6.71 -0.91
CA PHE A 160 -9.41 -8.11 -1.21
C PHE A 160 -10.77 -8.78 -1.43
N SER A 161 -10.82 -9.85 -2.24
CA SER A 161 -11.99 -10.72 -2.25
C SER A 161 -12.30 -11.15 -0.81
N GLY A 162 -13.58 -11.34 -0.46
CA GLY A 162 -13.98 -11.62 0.92
C GLY A 162 -13.19 -12.77 1.56
N ASP A 163 -12.80 -13.75 0.76
CA ASP A 163 -11.98 -14.89 1.16
C ASP A 163 -10.52 -14.52 1.49
N VAL A 164 -9.88 -13.69 0.68
CA VAL A 164 -8.50 -13.21 0.93
C VAL A 164 -8.47 -12.21 2.09
N GLN A 165 -9.52 -11.42 2.28
CA GLN A 165 -9.69 -10.58 3.46
C GLN A 165 -9.76 -11.44 4.75
N ARG A 166 -10.50 -12.55 4.72
CA ARG A 166 -10.55 -13.49 5.86
C ARG A 166 -9.19 -14.13 6.13
N LEU A 167 -8.43 -14.48 5.08
CA LEU A 167 -7.04 -14.95 5.24
C LEU A 167 -6.17 -13.90 5.96
N TYR A 168 -6.30 -12.62 5.58
CA TYR A 168 -5.59 -11.54 6.27
C TYR A 168 -5.97 -11.49 7.75
N ASP A 169 -7.27 -11.43 8.07
CA ASP A 169 -7.75 -11.28 9.44
C ASP A 169 -7.40 -12.50 10.33
N CYS A 170 -7.43 -13.72 9.79
CA CYS A 170 -7.16 -14.95 10.53
C CYS A 170 -5.67 -15.22 10.75
N VAL A 171 -4.82 -14.99 9.75
CA VAL A 171 -3.40 -15.40 9.78
C VAL A 171 -2.49 -14.19 9.94
N PHE A 172 -2.52 -13.25 8.99
CA PHE A 172 -1.51 -12.20 8.88
C PHE A 172 -1.73 -11.06 9.89
N ARG A 173 -2.98 -10.72 10.19
CA ARG A 173 -3.33 -9.68 11.16
C ARG A 173 -2.94 -10.08 12.58
N ARG A 174 -3.10 -11.36 12.95
CA ARG A 174 -2.70 -11.89 14.27
C ARG A 174 -1.20 -11.78 14.51
N ILE A 175 -0.40 -11.81 13.45
CA ILE A 175 1.07 -11.69 13.49
C ILE A 175 1.51 -10.21 13.38
N GLY A 176 0.57 -9.27 13.27
CA GLY A 176 0.86 -7.84 13.19
C GLY A 176 1.32 -7.37 11.81
N VAL A 177 0.98 -8.09 10.75
CA VAL A 177 1.33 -7.68 9.38
C VAL A 177 0.41 -6.53 8.95
N SER A 178 1.01 -5.41 8.56
CA SER A 178 0.25 -4.26 8.04
C SER A 178 -0.47 -4.61 6.73
N PRO A 179 -1.64 -4.02 6.44
CA PRO A 179 -2.35 -4.24 5.17
C PRO A 179 -1.51 -3.91 3.92
N ALA A 180 -0.60 -2.94 4.01
CA ALA A 180 0.29 -2.56 2.92
C ALA A 180 1.26 -3.68 2.52
N HIS A 181 1.90 -4.33 3.51
CA HIS A 181 2.75 -5.50 3.25
C HIS A 181 1.94 -6.70 2.73
N PHE A 182 0.74 -6.93 3.28
CA PHE A 182 -0.13 -8.01 2.79
C PHE A 182 -0.55 -7.82 1.33
N ARG A 183 -0.78 -6.57 0.90
CA ARG A 183 -0.97 -6.26 -0.52
C ARG A 183 0.21 -6.72 -1.37
N GLU A 184 1.45 -6.41 -1.00
CA GLU A 184 2.62 -6.81 -1.81
C GLU A 184 2.68 -8.33 -1.96
N ILE A 185 2.27 -9.07 -0.93
CA ILE A 185 2.15 -10.53 -0.96
C ILE A 185 1.09 -10.97 -1.99
N ILE A 186 -0.12 -10.40 -1.94
CA ILE A 186 -1.20 -10.77 -2.85
C ILE A 186 -0.94 -10.32 -4.29
N VAL A 187 -0.28 -9.19 -4.52
CA VAL A 187 0.09 -8.76 -5.90
C VAL A 187 1.05 -9.76 -6.57
N CYS A 188 1.86 -10.46 -5.79
CA CYS A 188 2.74 -11.52 -6.29
C CYS A 188 2.05 -12.88 -6.44
N SER A 189 0.80 -13.03 -6.00
CA SER A 189 0.02 -14.26 -6.23
C SER A 189 -0.41 -14.34 -7.68
N ASP A 190 -0.90 -15.52 -8.07
CA ASP A 190 -1.62 -15.62 -9.32
C ASP A 190 -2.89 -14.76 -9.26
N PRO A 191 -3.26 -14.08 -10.37
CA PRO A 191 -4.26 -13.02 -10.39
C PRO A 191 -5.68 -13.52 -10.11
N ASP A 192 -5.94 -14.82 -10.27
CA ASP A 192 -7.23 -15.44 -9.99
C ASP A 192 -7.11 -16.43 -8.82
N ALA A 193 -8.00 -16.29 -7.84
CA ALA A 193 -8.24 -17.34 -6.86
C ALA A 193 -8.74 -18.57 -7.62
N HIS A 194 -7.97 -19.64 -7.59
CA HIS A 194 -8.25 -20.83 -8.36
C HIS A 194 -9.38 -21.62 -7.69
N VAL A 195 -10.29 -22.15 -8.52
CA VAL A 195 -11.38 -23.02 -8.09
C VAL A 195 -10.96 -24.47 -8.32
N LEU A 196 -10.95 -25.25 -7.25
CA LEU A 196 -10.75 -26.69 -7.29
C LEU A 196 -12.12 -27.36 -7.09
N LYS A 197 -12.63 -28.03 -8.13
CA LYS A 197 -13.94 -28.68 -8.04
C LYS A 197 -13.88 -29.89 -7.12
N LYS A 198 -15.04 -30.30 -6.59
CA LYS A 198 -15.16 -31.56 -5.84
C LYS A 198 -14.56 -32.72 -6.63
N ASP A 199 -13.83 -33.58 -5.91
CA ASP A 199 -13.09 -34.76 -6.40
C ASP A 199 -11.92 -34.45 -7.36
N GLN A 200 -11.64 -33.17 -7.62
CA GLN A 200 -10.45 -32.77 -8.37
C GLN A 200 -9.22 -32.76 -7.47
N CYS A 201 -8.09 -33.27 -7.98
CA CYS A 201 -6.84 -33.26 -7.24
C CYS A 201 -6.01 -32.02 -7.56
N PHE A 202 -5.62 -31.30 -6.51
CA PHE A 202 -4.65 -30.21 -6.57
C PHE A 202 -3.26 -30.75 -6.91
N ALA A 203 -2.89 -31.87 -6.30
CA ALA A 203 -1.63 -32.57 -6.54
C ALA A 203 -1.84 -34.08 -6.49
N VAL A 204 -1.07 -34.81 -7.29
CA VAL A 204 -1.05 -36.27 -7.34
C VAL A 204 0.35 -36.76 -7.00
N GLU A 205 0.41 -37.71 -6.07
CA GLU A 205 1.64 -38.34 -5.59
C GLU A 205 2.50 -38.84 -6.76
N GLY A 206 3.78 -38.49 -6.75
CA GLY A 206 4.76 -38.90 -7.75
C GLY A 206 4.61 -38.26 -9.12
N LYS A 207 3.63 -37.36 -9.33
CA LYS A 207 3.33 -36.77 -10.64
C LYS A 207 3.40 -35.25 -10.64
N THR A 208 2.82 -34.60 -9.65
CA THR A 208 2.75 -33.13 -9.62
C THR A 208 4.09 -32.56 -9.17
N PRO A 209 4.69 -31.61 -9.92
CA PRO A 209 5.90 -30.92 -9.50
C PRO A 209 5.58 -29.87 -8.42
N ILE A 210 6.57 -29.56 -7.58
CA ILE A 210 6.47 -28.54 -6.53
C ILE A 210 6.99 -27.22 -7.07
N ASP A 211 6.10 -26.38 -7.60
CA ASP A 211 6.45 -25.13 -8.29
C ASP A 211 5.80 -23.87 -7.69
N LYS A 212 4.95 -24.03 -6.67
CA LYS A 212 4.20 -22.96 -6.01
C LYS A 212 4.02 -23.24 -4.52
N LEU A 213 3.59 -22.21 -3.81
CA LEU A 213 3.08 -22.28 -2.44
C LEU A 213 1.64 -21.80 -2.46
N SER A 214 0.73 -22.49 -1.78
CA SER A 214 -0.71 -22.28 -1.93
C SER A 214 -1.43 -22.36 -0.58
N VAL A 215 -2.45 -21.53 -0.40
CA VAL A 215 -3.28 -21.50 0.81
C VAL A 215 -4.74 -21.74 0.44
N LEU A 216 -5.38 -22.64 1.18
CA LEU A 216 -6.80 -22.92 1.04
C LEU A 216 -7.61 -21.76 1.63
N LEU A 217 -8.55 -21.19 0.88
CA LEU A 217 -9.40 -20.08 1.31
C LEU A 217 -10.77 -20.55 1.78
N SER A 218 -11.32 -21.59 1.15
CA SER A 218 -12.60 -22.19 1.50
C SER A 218 -12.68 -23.65 1.02
N GLY A 219 -13.62 -24.41 1.58
CA GLY A 219 -13.77 -25.85 1.32
C GLY A 219 -12.85 -26.71 2.20
N ARG A 220 -12.69 -27.98 1.80
CA ARG A 220 -11.86 -28.97 2.50
C ARG A 220 -11.12 -29.85 1.50
N VAL A 221 -9.83 -30.06 1.75
CA VAL A 221 -8.97 -30.93 0.94
C VAL A 221 -8.57 -32.16 1.75
N ARG A 222 -8.71 -33.33 1.15
CA ARG A 222 -8.28 -34.62 1.70
C ARG A 222 -6.85 -34.91 1.25
N VAL A 223 -6.00 -35.28 2.21
CA VAL A 223 -4.62 -35.71 1.96
C VAL A 223 -4.54 -37.24 2.07
N THR A 224 -3.96 -37.88 1.06
CA THR A 224 -3.71 -39.33 1.06
C THR A 224 -2.27 -39.65 0.68
N VAL A 225 -1.74 -40.75 1.21
CA VAL A 225 -0.41 -41.28 0.88
C VAL A 225 -0.56 -42.74 0.51
N LYS A 226 -0.15 -43.13 -0.70
CA LYS A 226 -0.35 -44.49 -1.24
C LYS A 226 -1.81 -44.97 -1.16
N GLY A 227 -2.76 -44.04 -1.28
CA GLY A 227 -4.20 -44.31 -1.18
C GLY A 227 -4.78 -44.29 0.25
N GLU A 228 -3.95 -44.33 1.28
CA GLU A 228 -4.39 -44.26 2.68
C GLU A 228 -4.67 -42.81 3.10
N PHE A 229 -5.72 -42.60 3.88
CA PHE A 229 -6.07 -41.28 4.40
C PHE A 229 -5.10 -40.81 5.47
N LEU A 230 -4.60 -39.58 5.32
CA LEU A 230 -3.66 -38.98 6.25
C LEU A 230 -4.35 -37.93 7.15
N HIS A 231 -4.82 -36.84 6.56
CA HIS A 231 -5.55 -35.79 7.27
C HIS A 231 -6.36 -34.92 6.30
N TYR A 232 -7.16 -34.01 6.87
CA TYR A 232 -7.83 -32.96 6.13
C TYR A 232 -7.08 -31.64 6.29
N ILE A 233 -7.04 -30.86 5.21
CA ILE A 233 -6.59 -29.46 5.21
C ILE A 233 -7.84 -28.57 5.20
N TYR A 234 -7.88 -27.63 6.12
CA TYR A 234 -9.01 -26.72 6.35
C TYR A 234 -8.71 -25.30 5.86
N PRO A 235 -9.73 -24.43 5.73
CA PRO A 235 -9.53 -23.06 5.31
C PRO A 235 -8.47 -22.33 6.13
N PHE A 236 -7.69 -21.49 5.46
CA PHE A 236 -6.56 -20.70 5.95
C PHE A 236 -5.31 -21.50 6.33
N GLN A 237 -5.27 -22.79 5.99
CA GLN A 237 -4.05 -23.62 6.06
C GLN A 237 -3.38 -23.71 4.70
N PHE A 238 -2.06 -23.92 4.70
CA PHE A 238 -1.31 -24.14 3.48
C PHE A 238 -1.63 -25.52 2.89
N LEU A 239 -1.64 -25.65 1.57
CA LEU A 239 -1.83 -26.93 0.90
C LEU A 239 -0.53 -27.72 0.80
N ASP A 240 0.57 -27.01 0.59
CA ASP A 240 1.87 -27.52 0.10
C ASP A 240 3.04 -26.98 0.95
N SER A 241 2.79 -26.61 2.21
CA SER A 241 3.84 -26.09 3.12
C SER A 241 4.96 -27.10 3.43
N PRO A 242 4.71 -28.41 3.68
CA PRO A 242 5.81 -29.37 3.88
C PRO A 242 6.64 -29.54 2.61
N GLU A 243 5.98 -29.65 1.45
CA GLU A 243 6.61 -29.78 0.15
C GLU A 243 7.48 -28.55 -0.17
N TRP A 244 6.96 -27.35 0.12
CA TRP A 244 7.68 -26.10 -0.07
C TRP A 244 8.97 -26.01 0.76
N ASP A 245 8.90 -26.33 2.05
CA ASP A 245 10.03 -26.22 3.01
C ASP A 245 11.07 -27.34 2.80
N SER A 246 10.65 -28.48 2.24
CA SER A 246 11.54 -29.60 1.93
C SER A 246 12.55 -29.29 0.81
N LEU A 247 12.25 -28.33 -0.07
CA LEU A 247 13.07 -28.03 -1.24
C LEU A 247 13.92 -26.79 -1.05
N ARG A 248 15.19 -26.87 -1.47
CA ARG A 248 16.03 -25.68 -1.66
C ARG A 248 15.53 -24.82 -2.83
N PRO A 249 15.85 -23.52 -2.90
CA PRO A 249 15.34 -22.64 -3.95
C PRO A 249 15.63 -23.09 -5.39
N SER A 250 16.75 -23.77 -5.62
CA SER A 250 17.18 -24.29 -6.93
C SER A 250 16.83 -25.77 -7.17
N GLU A 251 16.18 -26.42 -6.21
CA GLU A 251 15.88 -27.85 -6.23
C GLU A 251 14.46 -28.05 -6.76
N GLU A 252 14.32 -29.00 -7.67
CA GLU A 252 13.04 -29.46 -8.17
C GLU A 252 12.59 -30.67 -7.35
N GLY A 253 11.28 -30.79 -7.13
CA GLY A 253 10.71 -31.91 -6.41
C GLY A 253 9.32 -32.23 -6.90
N ILE A 254 8.84 -33.39 -6.47
CA ILE A 254 7.50 -33.89 -6.77
C ILE A 254 6.73 -34.10 -5.47
N PHE A 255 5.41 -33.92 -5.54
CA PHE A 255 4.54 -34.20 -4.40
C PHE A 255 4.64 -35.66 -3.98
N GLN A 256 4.81 -35.90 -2.69
CA GLN A 256 4.85 -37.25 -2.09
C GLN A 256 3.48 -37.70 -1.57
N VAL A 257 2.48 -36.82 -1.64
CA VAL A 257 1.12 -37.06 -1.19
C VAL A 257 0.15 -36.64 -2.28
N THR A 258 -1.05 -37.21 -2.27
CA THR A 258 -2.14 -36.82 -3.14
C THR A 258 -3.10 -35.91 -2.38
N LEU A 259 -3.42 -34.77 -2.97
CA LEU A 259 -4.29 -33.73 -2.41
C LEU A 259 -5.52 -33.61 -3.28
N CYS A 260 -6.70 -34.03 -2.78
CA CYS A 260 -7.94 -33.94 -3.55
C CYS A 260 -9.04 -33.19 -2.79
N ALA A 261 -9.75 -32.32 -3.51
CA ALA A 261 -10.88 -31.58 -2.98
C ALA A 261 -12.02 -32.55 -2.64
N GLU A 262 -12.51 -32.48 -1.41
CA GLU A 262 -13.73 -33.19 -1.02
C GLU A 262 -15.00 -32.38 -1.31
N GLU A 263 -14.83 -31.06 -1.37
CA GLU A 263 -15.85 -30.07 -1.67
C GLU A 263 -15.29 -29.07 -2.69
N THR A 264 -16.11 -28.21 -3.28
CA THR A 264 -15.60 -27.10 -4.10
C THR A 264 -14.75 -26.19 -3.23
N CYS A 265 -13.47 -26.09 -3.55
CA CYS A 265 -12.48 -25.33 -2.80
C CYS A 265 -12.03 -24.10 -3.58
N HIS A 266 -11.75 -23.02 -2.86
CA HIS A 266 -11.05 -21.87 -3.41
C HIS A 266 -9.67 -21.78 -2.77
N TYR A 267 -8.64 -21.47 -3.56
CA TYR A 267 -7.29 -21.30 -3.04
C TYR A 267 -6.55 -20.17 -3.76
N VAL A 268 -5.53 -19.63 -3.10
CA VAL A 268 -4.58 -18.68 -3.68
C VAL A 268 -3.22 -19.34 -3.77
N SER A 269 -2.50 -19.11 -4.87
CA SER A 269 -1.17 -19.66 -5.11
C SER A 269 -0.15 -18.58 -5.44
N TRP A 270 1.08 -18.80 -5.00
CA TRP A 270 2.24 -17.99 -5.31
C TRP A 270 3.26 -18.85 -6.05
N PRO A 271 3.56 -18.54 -7.32
CA PRO A 271 4.63 -19.22 -8.04
C PRO A 271 5.96 -19.05 -7.30
N ARG A 272 6.71 -20.15 -7.15
CA ARG A 272 7.95 -20.21 -6.37
C ARG A 272 8.94 -19.12 -6.76
N LYS A 273 9.15 -18.93 -8.06
CA LYS A 273 10.06 -17.91 -8.61
C LYS A 273 9.63 -16.48 -8.23
N LYS A 274 8.34 -16.15 -8.35
CA LYS A 274 7.81 -14.82 -7.98
C LYS A 274 7.94 -14.58 -6.48
N LEU A 275 7.65 -15.60 -5.67
CA LEU A 275 7.70 -15.49 -4.22
C LEU A 275 9.14 -15.28 -3.70
N TYR A 276 10.12 -16.00 -4.25
CA TYR A 276 11.53 -15.77 -3.92
C TYR A 276 12.05 -14.39 -4.35
N LEU A 277 11.61 -13.88 -5.50
CA LEU A 277 11.91 -12.49 -5.90
C LEU A 277 11.33 -11.48 -4.90
N LEU A 278 10.11 -11.72 -4.41
CA LEU A 278 9.50 -10.88 -3.37
C LEU A 278 10.30 -10.94 -2.07
N PHE A 279 10.77 -12.13 -1.67
CA PHE A 279 11.60 -12.29 -0.46
C PHE A 279 12.95 -11.58 -0.56
N ALA A 280 13.57 -11.59 -1.75
CA ALA A 280 14.79 -10.84 -2.00
C ALA A 280 14.57 -9.32 -1.90
N LYS A 281 13.42 -8.82 -2.37
CA LYS A 281 13.03 -7.40 -2.27
C LYS A 281 12.68 -6.99 -0.84
N HIS A 282 11.98 -7.85 -0.08
CA HIS A 282 11.44 -7.53 1.24
C HIS A 282 11.81 -8.59 2.30
N ARG A 283 12.92 -8.35 3.02
CA ARG A 283 13.38 -9.24 4.10
C ARG A 283 12.36 -9.45 5.23
N TYR A 284 11.50 -8.44 5.48
CA TYR A 284 10.41 -8.57 6.44
C TYR A 284 9.39 -9.63 6.00
N ILE A 285 8.93 -9.57 4.74
CA ILE A 285 7.97 -10.53 4.18
C ILE A 285 8.55 -11.95 4.21
N ALA A 286 9.84 -12.10 3.88
CA ALA A 286 10.53 -13.40 3.94
C ALA A 286 10.49 -14.02 5.36
N ARG A 287 10.71 -13.20 6.40
CA ARG A 287 10.62 -13.67 7.80
C ARG A 287 9.20 -14.07 8.18
N ILE A 288 8.20 -13.27 7.78
CA ILE A 288 6.79 -13.59 8.03
C ILE A 288 6.43 -14.93 7.37
N PHE A 289 6.78 -15.13 6.11
CA PHE A 289 6.52 -16.39 5.40
C PHE A 289 7.20 -17.59 6.08
N ALA A 290 8.47 -17.44 6.48
CA ALA A 290 9.17 -18.49 7.21
C ALA A 290 8.47 -18.85 8.54
N LEU A 291 7.88 -17.87 9.23
CA LEU A 291 7.13 -18.12 10.46
C LEU A 291 5.80 -18.83 10.19
N VAL A 292 4.98 -18.34 9.25
CA VAL A 292 3.65 -18.92 8.99
C VAL A 292 3.74 -20.32 8.39
N VAL A 293 4.70 -20.56 7.49
CA VAL A 293 4.91 -21.90 6.88
C VAL A 293 5.34 -22.90 7.94
N ARG A 294 6.30 -22.54 8.80
CA ARG A 294 6.74 -23.44 9.88
C ARG A 294 5.65 -23.69 10.92
N ASN A 295 4.84 -22.68 11.23
CA ASN A 295 3.71 -22.86 12.14
C ASN A 295 2.69 -23.84 11.57
N ASP A 296 2.34 -23.71 10.28
CA ASP A 296 1.42 -24.63 9.61
C ASP A 296 1.96 -26.06 9.55
N ILE A 297 3.26 -26.24 9.26
CA ILE A 297 3.92 -27.55 9.32
C ILE A 297 3.82 -28.15 10.74
N ALA A 298 4.09 -27.35 11.77
CA ALA A 298 4.01 -27.81 13.15
C ALA A 298 2.58 -28.26 13.50
N GLU A 299 1.55 -27.49 13.13
CA GLU A 299 0.15 -27.84 13.35
C GLU A 299 -0.23 -29.16 12.65
N LYS A 300 0.20 -29.35 11.39
CA LYS A 300 -0.02 -30.61 10.67
C LYS A 300 0.66 -31.79 11.36
N LEU A 301 1.92 -31.63 11.78
CA LEU A 301 2.65 -32.69 12.50
C LEU A 301 1.97 -33.05 13.83
N TYR A 302 1.51 -32.05 14.59
CA TYR A 302 0.78 -32.28 15.83
C TYR A 302 -0.56 -33.00 15.57
N SER A 303 -1.29 -32.62 14.52
CA SER A 303 -2.54 -33.29 14.15
C SER A 303 -2.34 -34.75 13.74
N LEU A 304 -1.18 -35.09 13.17
CA LEU A 304 -0.83 -36.48 12.83
C LEU A 304 -0.36 -37.26 14.06
N SER A 305 0.42 -36.60 14.92
CA SER A 305 0.90 -37.19 16.18
C SER A 305 -0.24 -37.60 17.09
N ASP A 306 -1.29 -36.79 17.19
CA ASP A 306 -2.44 -37.12 18.05
C ASP A 306 -3.23 -38.33 17.54
N LYS A 307 -3.17 -38.61 16.24
CA LYS A 307 -3.85 -39.74 15.60
C LYS A 307 -2.99 -41.00 15.51
N ALA A 308 -1.67 -40.86 15.61
CA ALA A 308 -0.74 -41.97 15.66
C ALA A 308 -0.75 -42.56 17.08
N VAL A 309 -1.74 -43.41 17.35
CA VAL A 309 -1.85 -44.16 18.61
C VAL A 309 -1.59 -45.63 18.30
N ASN A 310 -0.65 -46.24 19.03
CA ASN A 310 -0.36 -47.67 18.92
C ASN A 310 -1.52 -48.53 19.42
N ARG A 311 -1.53 -49.83 19.07
CA ARG A 311 -2.55 -50.82 19.53
C ARG A 311 -2.76 -50.81 21.05
N ASP A 312 -1.76 -50.42 21.83
CA ASP A 312 -1.79 -50.35 23.29
C ASP A 312 -2.27 -48.99 23.84
N GLY A 313 -2.88 -48.14 23.01
CA GLY A 313 -3.43 -46.83 23.41
C GLY A 313 -2.37 -45.75 23.69
N HIS A 314 -1.09 -46.02 23.40
CA HIS A 314 0.01 -45.08 23.62
C HIS A 314 0.22 -44.19 22.38
N ARG A 315 0.38 -42.89 22.61
CA ARG A 315 0.75 -41.92 21.56
C ARG A 315 2.13 -42.27 21.00
N CYS A 316 2.21 -42.42 19.69
CA CYS A 316 3.46 -42.68 19.01
C CYS A 316 4.28 -41.40 18.86
N ASP A 317 5.55 -41.46 19.24
CA ASP A 317 6.50 -40.41 18.90
C ASP A 317 6.94 -40.61 17.44
N LEU A 318 6.49 -39.73 16.55
CA LEU A 318 6.87 -39.71 15.13
C LEU A 318 8.39 -39.58 14.92
N ARG A 319 9.16 -39.14 15.93
CA ARG A 319 10.62 -39.09 15.89
C ARG A 319 11.29 -40.47 16.03
N LEU A 320 10.53 -41.50 16.38
CA LEU A 320 10.97 -42.89 16.54
C LEU A 320 10.25 -43.76 15.49
N PRO A 321 10.75 -43.80 14.23
CA PRO A 321 10.06 -44.43 13.09
C PRO A 321 9.75 -45.93 13.28
N THR A 322 10.50 -46.60 14.17
CA THR A 322 10.49 -48.04 14.33
C THR A 322 9.20 -48.59 14.97
N PHE A 323 8.42 -47.76 15.65
CA PHE A 323 7.25 -48.24 16.42
C PHE A 323 5.90 -48.16 15.70
N CYS A 324 5.77 -47.39 14.61
CA CYS A 324 4.46 -47.10 14.02
C CYS A 324 4.06 -48.02 12.85
N HIS A 325 4.98 -48.85 12.35
CA HIS A 325 4.77 -49.65 11.14
C HIS A 325 5.28 -51.09 11.31
N MET A 326 4.77 -51.83 12.30
CA MET A 326 4.81 -53.29 12.23
C MET A 326 3.44 -53.81 11.80
N PRO A 327 3.30 -54.32 10.56
CA PRO A 327 2.13 -55.12 10.20
C PRO A 327 2.01 -56.28 11.19
N ALA A 328 0.79 -56.60 11.61
CA ALA A 328 0.52 -57.65 12.61
C ALA A 328 1.20 -59.00 12.31
N THR A 329 1.46 -59.28 11.04
CA THR A 329 2.09 -60.52 10.57
C THR A 329 3.61 -60.59 10.79
N ALA A 330 4.29 -59.47 11.06
CA ALA A 330 5.75 -59.47 11.26
C ALA A 330 6.16 -59.74 12.72
N VAL A 331 5.26 -59.50 13.68
CA VAL A 331 5.52 -59.75 15.11
C VAL A 331 5.33 -61.23 15.44
N GLU A 332 4.30 -61.87 14.89
CA GLU A 332 4.02 -63.29 15.10
C GLU A 332 5.14 -64.19 14.55
N ASN A 333 5.68 -63.84 13.38
CA ASN A 333 6.85 -64.51 12.79
C ASN A 333 8.15 -64.27 13.57
N ALA A 334 8.26 -63.15 14.31
CA ALA A 334 9.44 -62.85 15.11
C ALA A 334 9.42 -63.58 16.46
N ASP A 335 8.23 -63.83 17.03
CA ASP A 335 8.06 -64.61 18.26
C ASP A 335 8.17 -66.12 18.02
N GLU A 336 7.62 -66.66 16.91
CA GLU A 336 7.83 -68.07 16.54
C GLU A 336 9.31 -68.38 16.26
N LYS A 337 10.02 -67.46 15.59
CA LYS A 337 11.44 -67.62 15.30
C LYS A 337 12.30 -67.58 16.58
N ARG A 338 11.89 -66.78 17.57
CA ARG A 338 12.58 -66.67 18.86
C ARG A 338 12.30 -67.85 19.80
N GLN A 339 11.15 -68.51 19.67
CA GLN A 339 10.82 -69.73 20.41
C GLN A 339 11.45 -70.99 19.82
N GLY A 340 11.67 -71.06 18.50
CA GLY A 340 12.39 -72.17 17.86
C GLY A 340 13.89 -72.21 18.16
N GLU A 341 14.51 -71.05 18.39
CA GLU A 341 15.97 -70.93 18.62
C GLU A 341 16.39 -71.19 20.09
N MET A 342 15.43 -71.31 21.01
CA MET A 342 15.66 -71.75 22.40
C MET A 342 15.32 -73.24 22.64
N ALA A 343 14.90 -73.97 21.60
CA ALA A 343 14.46 -75.36 21.69
C ALA A 343 15.40 -76.36 20.95
N VAL A 344 16.66 -75.97 20.69
CA VAL A 344 17.71 -76.83 20.11
C VAL A 344 18.77 -77.17 21.14
#